data_AF-A0A2A4RG93-F1
#
_entry.id   AF-A0A2A4RG93-F1
#
_cell.length_a   1.000
_cell.length_b   1.000
_cell.length_c   1.000
_cell.angle_alpha   90.00
_cell.angle_beta   90.00
_cell.angle_gamma   90.00
#
_symmetry.space_group_name_H-M   'P 1'
#
loop_
_entity.id
_entity.type
_entity.pdbx_description
1 polymer ?
#
loop_
_entity_poly.entity_id
_entity_poly.type
_entity_poly.pdbx_seq_one_letter_code
_entity_poly.pdbx_strand_id
1 'polypeptide(L)'
;MLRPLLQKRGDIYHFRWTVPLDLRPILKRRELTRSLKTSSKLAALSEAAELYSIVEKIGNIRRLYQVGKLSKESLDYQLQQIWNQVGHGRLDPPANKPLTQVQEDNDRLYRKLRALSVNPNASVENHQLMKLLGPEGAISVSYTEGAVKRRYKRVLAEALEGHGLEFDEEDLEVLVNQLIQAQAYYAQRMNDFLDVGKPIQSATFVTPIVVDESQVKFVKDATPIFSIFYERWLKRKVQKGLSDSLASEYERFYRDWVDRMEDRPLDRYRKGDIREFILDCSLAPKRNLKPYKGRPLSELLELEIPAEHRVAKKTADEVRKWLQGVFSLAVTEELIENF
;
A
#
# COMPACT_ATOMS: atom_id res chain seq x y z
N MET A 1 -2.24 -8.81 7.48
CA MET A 1 -3.46 -8.24 6.88
C MET A 1 -3.64 -6.85 7.46
N LEU A 2 -3.22 -5.84 6.70
CA LEU A 2 -3.56 -4.45 6.95
C LEU A 2 -5.09 -4.33 7.03
N ARG A 3 -5.64 -3.55 7.97
CA ARG A 3 -7.09 -3.27 7.95
C ARG A 3 -7.42 -2.63 6.59
N PRO A 4 -8.46 -3.09 5.87
CA PRO A 4 -8.87 -2.43 4.66
C PRO A 4 -9.22 -0.98 5.01
N LEU A 5 -8.58 -0.03 4.30
CA LEU A 5 -8.81 1.41 4.50
C LEU A 5 -10.24 1.80 4.14
N LEU A 6 -10.93 0.97 3.34
CA LEU A 6 -12.32 1.13 2.96
C LEU A 6 -13.22 0.25 3.83
N GLN A 7 -14.20 0.86 4.51
CA GLN A 7 -15.12 0.18 5.43
C GLN A 7 -16.57 0.52 5.08
N LYS A 8 -17.45 -0.47 4.97
CA LYS A 8 -18.90 -0.24 4.81
C LYS A 8 -19.56 -0.07 6.19
N ARG A 9 -20.33 1.00 6.39
CA ARG A 9 -21.15 1.24 7.59
C ARG A 9 -22.58 1.53 7.17
N GLY A 10 -23.50 0.64 7.50
CA GLY A 10 -24.84 0.65 6.90
C GLY A 10 -24.71 0.50 5.39
N ASP A 11 -25.31 1.44 4.64
CA ASP A 11 -25.24 1.47 3.18
C ASP A 11 -24.14 2.35 2.62
N ILE A 12 -23.37 3.06 3.44
CA ILE A 12 -22.35 4.01 2.96
C ILE A 12 -20.95 3.48 3.23
N TYR A 13 -20.07 3.64 2.24
CA TYR A 13 -18.64 3.41 2.42
C TYR A 13 -17.94 4.59 3.09
N HIS A 14 -16.98 4.27 3.95
CA HIS A 14 -16.11 5.20 4.63
C HIS A 14 -14.66 4.83 4.36
N PHE A 15 -13.82 5.82 4.10
CA PHE A 15 -12.37 5.67 4.23
C PHE A 15 -12.00 5.86 5.70
N ARG A 16 -11.22 4.94 6.26
CA ARG A 16 -10.71 4.99 7.63
C ARG A 16 -9.27 4.48 7.68
N TRP A 17 -8.35 5.37 8.04
CA TRP A 17 -6.95 5.06 8.28
C TRP A 17 -6.56 5.43 9.71
N THR A 18 -5.94 4.50 10.43
CA THR A 18 -5.43 4.74 11.79
C THR A 18 -4.02 5.32 11.69
N VAL A 19 -3.79 6.46 12.35
CA VAL A 19 -2.50 7.15 12.34
C VAL A 19 -1.51 6.38 13.23
N PRO A 20 -0.32 6.00 12.72
CA PRO A 20 0.74 5.37 13.51
C PRO A 20 1.14 6.22 14.73
N LEU A 21 1.45 5.57 15.85
CA LEU A 21 1.69 6.22 17.15
C LEU A 21 2.74 7.34 17.08
N ASP A 22 3.84 7.08 16.38
CA ASP A 22 4.95 8.00 16.14
C ASP A 22 4.53 9.25 15.34
N LEU A 23 3.50 9.16 14.51
CA LEU A 23 3.00 10.27 13.70
C LEU A 23 1.89 11.07 14.39
N ARG A 24 1.27 10.54 15.44
CA ARG A 24 0.16 11.22 16.15
C ARG A 24 0.55 12.58 16.74
N PRO A 25 1.74 12.78 17.33
CA PRO A 25 2.16 14.10 17.82
C PRO A 25 2.26 15.15 16.71
N ILE A 26 2.66 14.73 15.50
CA ILE A 26 2.88 15.60 14.34
C ILE A 26 1.55 15.96 13.67
N LEU A 27 0.74 14.94 13.36
CA LEU A 27 -0.54 15.10 12.66
C LEU A 27 -1.69 15.54 13.59
N LYS A 28 -1.47 15.49 14.91
CA LYS A 28 -2.44 15.83 15.97
C LYS A 28 -3.79 15.11 15.82
N ARG A 29 -3.75 13.89 15.27
CA ARG A 29 -4.93 13.05 14.99
C ARG A 29 -4.60 11.59 15.26
N ARG A 30 -5.62 10.85 15.70
CA ARG A 30 -5.54 9.39 15.91
C ARG A 30 -5.98 8.60 14.69
N GLU A 31 -6.91 9.16 13.91
CA GLU A 31 -7.47 8.53 12.72
C GLU A 31 -7.83 9.58 11.66
N LEU A 32 -7.71 9.19 10.40
CA LEU A 32 -8.29 9.87 9.24
C LEU A 32 -9.56 9.12 8.83
N THR A 33 -10.72 9.75 8.96
CA THR A 33 -12.01 9.15 8.56
C THR A 33 -12.76 10.09 7.61
N ARG A 34 -13.24 9.58 6.48
CA ARG A 34 -14.08 10.31 5.52
C ARG A 34 -15.24 9.45 5.04
N SER A 35 -16.47 9.97 5.10
CA SER A 35 -17.61 9.31 4.43
C SER A 35 -17.51 9.57 2.92
N LEU A 36 -17.71 8.52 2.13
CA LEU A 36 -17.62 8.58 0.67
C LEU A 36 -19.02 8.71 0.03
N LYS A 37 -20.07 8.80 0.86
CA LYS A 37 -21.48 9.06 0.47
C LYS A 37 -22.02 8.16 -0.65
N THR A 38 -21.46 6.96 -0.81
CA THR A 38 -21.86 6.00 -1.83
C THR A 38 -21.94 4.60 -1.27
N SER A 39 -22.89 3.81 -1.77
CA SER A 39 -23.08 2.39 -1.48
C SER A 39 -22.37 1.48 -2.47
N SER A 40 -21.87 2.04 -3.58
CA SER A 40 -21.10 1.31 -4.59
C SER A 40 -19.64 1.24 -4.18
N LYS A 41 -19.09 0.01 -4.07
CA LYS A 41 -17.69 -0.21 -3.71
C LYS A 41 -16.72 0.43 -4.71
N LEU A 42 -17.05 0.40 -5.99
CA LEU A 42 -16.20 0.95 -7.05
C LEU A 42 -16.19 2.47 -7.01
N ALA A 43 -17.36 3.09 -6.88
CA ALA A 43 -17.47 4.54 -6.69
C ALA A 43 -16.73 4.97 -5.41
N ALA A 44 -16.87 4.20 -4.33
CA ALA A 44 -16.14 4.46 -3.09
C ALA A 44 -14.62 4.39 -3.26
N LEU A 45 -14.10 3.44 -4.05
CA LEU A 45 -12.67 3.37 -4.35
C LEU A 45 -12.20 4.58 -5.17
N SER A 46 -12.99 5.00 -6.16
CA SER A 46 -12.69 6.20 -6.96
C SER A 46 -12.66 7.46 -6.09
N GLU A 47 -13.69 7.67 -5.26
CA GLU A 47 -13.77 8.79 -4.31
C GLU A 47 -12.66 8.77 -3.24
N ALA A 48 -12.15 7.58 -2.90
CA ALA A 48 -11.08 7.42 -1.92
C ALA A 48 -9.67 7.52 -2.53
N ALA A 49 -9.51 7.59 -3.85
CA ALA A 49 -8.22 7.47 -4.52
C ALA A 49 -7.18 8.49 -4.02
N GLU A 50 -7.58 9.74 -3.84
CA GLU A 50 -6.72 10.79 -3.28
C GLU A 50 -6.27 10.46 -1.85
N LEU A 51 -7.17 9.92 -1.02
CA LEU A 51 -6.85 9.53 0.36
C LEU A 51 -5.88 8.35 0.41
N TYR A 52 -6.03 7.39 -0.51
CA TYR A 52 -5.07 6.30 -0.67
C TYR A 52 -3.68 6.84 -1.03
N SER A 53 -3.60 7.77 -1.99
CA SER A 53 -2.34 8.40 -2.38
C SER A 53 -1.68 9.15 -1.21
N ILE A 54 -2.48 9.88 -0.42
CA ILE A 54 -1.99 10.59 0.77
C ILE A 54 -1.42 9.62 1.80
N VAL A 55 -2.14 8.54 2.11
CA VAL A 55 -1.67 7.52 3.07
C VAL A 55 -0.39 6.85 2.57
N GLU A 56 -0.28 6.57 1.28
CA GLU A 56 0.95 6.01 0.68
C GLU A 56 2.13 6.98 0.82
N LYS A 57 1.93 8.27 0.49
CA LYS A 57 2.97 9.32 0.65
C LYS A 57 3.44 9.44 2.11
N ILE A 58 2.50 9.47 3.06
CA ILE A 58 2.84 9.49 4.50
C ILE A 58 3.63 8.24 4.88
N GLY A 59 3.23 7.07 4.39
CA GLY A 59 3.95 5.82 4.61
C GLY A 59 5.38 5.84 4.05
N ASN A 60 5.60 6.45 2.89
CA ASN A 60 6.92 6.58 2.28
C ASN A 60 7.85 7.49 3.09
N ILE A 61 7.36 8.66 3.50
CA ILE A 61 8.14 9.61 4.30
C ILE A 61 8.48 9.02 5.66
N ARG A 62 7.51 8.36 6.31
CA ARG A 62 7.73 7.65 7.57
C ARG A 62 8.83 6.59 7.41
N ARG A 63 8.82 5.80 6.34
CA ARG A 63 9.87 4.83 6.04
C ARG A 63 11.24 5.49 5.90
N LEU A 64 11.34 6.61 5.18
CA LEU A 64 12.60 7.35 5.01
C LEU A 64 13.16 7.85 6.35
N TYR A 65 12.29 8.36 7.22
CA TYR A 65 12.67 8.76 8.58
C TYR A 65 13.17 7.57 9.41
N GLN A 66 12.46 6.43 9.37
CA GLN A 66 12.83 5.23 10.12
C GLN A 66 14.18 4.63 9.71
N VAL A 67 14.60 4.80 8.46
CA VAL A 67 15.94 4.38 7.99
C VAL A 67 17.02 5.47 8.15
N GLY A 68 16.71 6.58 8.83
CA GLY A 68 17.65 7.66 9.06
C GLY A 68 18.00 8.49 7.82
N LYS A 69 17.25 8.32 6.71
CA LYS A 69 17.42 9.11 5.48
C LYS A 69 16.70 10.47 5.54
N LEU A 70 15.92 10.71 6.58
CA LEU A 70 15.18 11.94 6.78
C LEU A 70 15.34 12.42 8.22
N SER A 71 15.65 13.70 8.42
CA SER A 71 15.68 14.30 9.77
C SER A 71 14.28 14.42 10.35
N LYS A 72 14.18 14.62 11.66
CA LYS A 72 12.88 14.81 12.33
C LYS A 72 12.19 16.10 11.88
N GLU A 73 12.95 17.18 11.71
CA GLU A 73 12.43 18.47 11.22
C GLU A 73 11.89 18.34 9.79
N SER A 74 12.60 17.56 8.96
CA SER A 74 12.18 17.29 7.58
C SER A 74 10.93 16.39 7.51
N LEU A 75 10.84 15.39 8.40
CA LEU A 75 9.64 14.57 8.58
C LEU A 75 8.45 15.47 8.95
N ASP A 76 8.60 16.29 9.99
CA ASP A 76 7.53 17.16 10.50
C ASP A 76 7.02 18.10 9.39
N TYR A 77 7.95 18.74 8.66
CA TYR A 77 7.62 19.64 7.56
C TYR A 77 6.86 18.92 6.44
N GLN A 78 7.38 17.80 5.93
CA GLN A 78 6.75 17.10 4.80
C GLN A 78 5.39 16.51 5.18
N LEU A 79 5.26 15.98 6.39
CA LEU A 79 3.98 15.50 6.90
C LEU A 79 2.96 16.62 7.02
N GLN A 80 3.35 17.81 7.51
CA GLN A 80 2.45 18.96 7.53
C GLN A 80 2.02 19.40 6.12
N GLN A 81 2.94 19.43 5.15
CA GLN A 81 2.61 19.79 3.76
C GLN A 81 1.58 18.85 3.14
N ILE A 82 1.76 17.53 3.30
CA ILE A 82 0.81 16.54 2.81
C ILE A 82 -0.51 16.61 3.59
N TRP A 83 -0.43 16.81 4.90
CA TRP A 83 -1.61 16.85 5.76
C TRP A 83 -2.50 18.07 5.48
N ASN A 84 -1.91 19.19 5.06
CA ASN A 84 -2.67 20.37 4.64
C ASN A 84 -3.57 20.07 3.41
N GLN A 85 -3.18 19.12 2.54
CA GLN A 85 -4.00 18.67 1.41
C GLN A 85 -5.26 17.93 1.89
N VAL A 86 -5.21 17.31 3.08
CA VAL A 86 -6.38 16.68 3.72
C VAL A 86 -7.32 17.73 4.33
N GLY A 87 -6.76 18.81 4.89
CA GLY A 87 -7.49 19.84 5.64
C GLY A 87 -8.26 20.86 4.78
N HIS A 88 -7.79 21.16 3.57
CA HIS A 88 -8.44 22.12 2.67
C HIS A 88 -9.59 21.53 1.81
N GLY A 89 -9.94 20.26 2.00
CA GLY A 89 -11.02 19.58 1.28
C GLY A 89 -12.42 19.86 1.84
N ARG A 90 -12.93 21.10 1.72
CA ARG A 90 -14.24 21.27 1.09
C ARG A 90 -14.02 21.03 -0.40
N LEU A 91 -14.13 19.78 -0.82
CA LEU A 91 -14.44 19.48 -2.22
C LEU A 91 -15.97 19.52 -2.31
N ASP A 92 -16.53 20.74 -2.26
CA ASP A 92 -17.80 20.93 -2.94
C ASP A 92 -17.50 20.76 -4.44
N PRO A 93 -18.33 20.03 -5.20
CA PRO A 93 -18.13 19.88 -6.63
C PRO A 93 -18.02 21.26 -7.29
N PRO A 94 -17.18 21.44 -8.32
CA PRO A 94 -17.11 22.71 -9.02
C PRO A 94 -18.53 23.11 -9.47
N ALA A 95 -18.99 24.24 -8.97
CA ALA A 95 -20.20 24.86 -9.48
C ALA A 95 -20.00 25.10 -10.99
N ASN A 96 -20.97 24.64 -11.78
CA ASN A 96 -21.15 24.84 -13.22
C ASN A 96 -20.48 23.82 -14.16
N LYS A 97 -20.93 22.56 -14.09
CA LYS A 97 -21.49 21.84 -15.24
C LYS A 97 -22.71 21.04 -14.76
N PRO A 98 -23.81 20.94 -15.51
CA PRO A 98 -24.99 20.19 -15.07
C PRO A 98 -24.59 18.74 -14.80
N LEU A 99 -24.82 18.31 -13.55
CA LEU A 99 -24.38 17.03 -12.98
C LEU A 99 -24.78 15.82 -13.85
N THR A 100 -25.87 15.98 -14.61
CA THR A 100 -26.46 14.96 -15.49
C THR A 100 -25.56 14.56 -16.66
N GLN A 101 -24.86 15.49 -17.32
CA GLN A 101 -24.07 15.14 -18.52
C GLN A 101 -22.80 14.35 -18.16
N VAL A 102 -22.09 14.77 -17.11
CA VAL A 102 -20.89 14.07 -16.63
C VAL A 102 -21.24 12.71 -16.01
N GLN A 103 -22.43 12.60 -15.40
CA GLN A 103 -22.94 11.32 -14.90
C GLN A 103 -23.36 10.40 -16.04
N GLU A 104 -24.00 10.91 -17.09
CA GLU A 104 -24.39 10.14 -18.27
C GLU A 104 -23.18 9.67 -19.08
N ASP A 105 -22.17 10.52 -19.28
CA ASP A 105 -20.93 10.19 -19.99
C ASP A 105 -20.13 9.12 -19.22
N ASN A 106 -20.03 9.25 -17.89
CA ASN A 106 -19.41 8.23 -17.04
C ASN A 106 -20.21 6.93 -17.01
N ASP A 107 -21.53 6.97 -16.87
CA ASP A 107 -22.38 5.77 -16.88
C ASP A 107 -22.39 5.06 -18.23
N ARG A 108 -22.22 5.80 -19.34
CA ARG A 108 -22.02 5.26 -20.69
C ARG A 108 -20.67 4.55 -20.79
N LEU A 109 -19.60 5.18 -20.32
CA LEU A 109 -18.24 4.62 -20.29
C LEU A 109 -18.16 3.37 -19.40
N TYR A 110 -18.76 3.41 -18.21
CA TYR A 110 -18.79 2.28 -17.27
C TYR A 110 -19.65 1.12 -17.77
N ARG A 111 -20.75 1.39 -18.49
CA ARG A 111 -21.53 0.32 -19.15
C ARG A 111 -20.73 -0.39 -20.24
N LYS A 112 -19.98 0.35 -21.07
CA LYS A 112 -19.08 -0.22 -22.08
C LYS A 112 -17.94 -1.05 -21.44
N LEU A 113 -17.26 -0.51 -20.43
CA LEU A 113 -16.18 -1.21 -19.70
C LEU A 113 -16.66 -2.50 -18.99
N ARG A 114 -17.90 -2.51 -18.49
CA ARG A 114 -18.50 -3.67 -17.82
C ARG A 114 -18.91 -4.76 -18.81
N ALA A 115 -19.30 -4.39 -20.03
CA ALA A 115 -19.64 -5.31 -21.11
C ALA A 115 -18.40 -6.00 -21.72
N LEU A 116 -17.20 -5.42 -21.56
CA LEU A 116 -15.93 -6.04 -21.96
C LEU A 116 -15.42 -7.15 -21.04
N SER A 117 -16.12 -7.45 -19.94
CA SER A 117 -15.60 -8.36 -18.89
C SER A 117 -14.15 -8.04 -18.47
N VAL A 118 -13.74 -6.76 -18.50
CA VAL A 118 -12.49 -6.34 -17.84
C VAL A 118 -12.77 -6.28 -16.36
N ASN A 119 -12.59 -7.43 -15.69
CA ASN A 119 -12.63 -7.54 -14.25
C ASN A 119 -11.43 -6.77 -13.66
N PRO A 120 -11.63 -5.69 -12.87
CA PRO A 120 -10.53 -4.93 -12.29
C PRO A 120 -9.71 -5.71 -11.25
N ASN A 121 -10.16 -6.92 -10.87
CA ASN A 121 -9.44 -7.84 -9.98
C ASN A 121 -8.79 -9.02 -10.71
N ALA A 122 -8.81 -9.09 -12.04
CA ALA A 122 -8.13 -10.16 -12.77
C ALA A 122 -6.66 -9.80 -13.03
N SER A 123 -5.81 -9.89 -11.99
CA SER A 123 -4.35 -9.89 -12.19
C SER A 123 -3.88 -11.07 -13.05
N VAL A 124 -4.75 -12.04 -13.31
CA VAL A 124 -4.51 -13.23 -14.15
C VAL A 124 -4.86 -12.96 -15.63
N GLU A 125 -5.88 -12.16 -15.93
CA GLU A 125 -6.28 -11.84 -17.32
C GLU A 125 -5.43 -10.70 -17.91
N ASN A 126 -5.02 -9.71 -17.09
CA ASN A 126 -3.99 -8.75 -17.50
C ASN A 126 -2.67 -9.45 -17.84
N HIS A 127 -2.36 -10.56 -17.18
CA HIS A 127 -1.19 -11.39 -17.52
C HIS A 127 -1.37 -12.16 -18.84
N GLN A 128 -2.61 -12.55 -19.19
CA GLN A 128 -2.94 -13.14 -20.50
C GLN A 128 -2.91 -12.10 -21.62
N LEU A 129 -3.38 -10.87 -21.38
CA LEU A 129 -3.26 -9.73 -22.31
C LEU A 129 -1.78 -9.39 -22.54
N MET A 130 -0.97 -9.37 -21.48
CA MET A 130 0.48 -9.15 -21.55
C MET A 130 1.23 -10.32 -22.21
N LYS A 131 0.73 -11.56 -22.12
CA LYS A 131 1.24 -12.71 -22.88
C LYS A 131 0.89 -12.64 -24.38
N LEU A 132 -0.31 -12.15 -24.71
CA LEU A 132 -0.76 -11.92 -26.10
C LEU A 132 0.07 -10.82 -26.79
N LEU A 133 0.57 -9.84 -26.04
CA LEU A 133 1.41 -8.74 -26.54
C LEU A 133 2.89 -9.12 -26.72
N GLY A 134 3.33 -10.26 -26.18
CA GLY A 134 4.66 -10.86 -26.35
C GLY A 134 5.80 -10.18 -25.55
N PRO A 135 6.91 -10.91 -25.26
CA PRO A 135 8.07 -10.39 -24.53
C PRO A 135 8.92 -9.37 -25.30
N GLU A 136 8.63 -9.10 -26.57
CA GLU A 136 9.38 -8.11 -27.37
C GLU A 136 8.97 -6.64 -27.10
N GLY A 137 8.08 -6.40 -26.13
CA GLY A 137 7.73 -5.05 -25.67
C GLY A 137 8.84 -4.33 -24.91
N ALA A 138 9.98 -4.98 -24.67
CA ALA A 138 11.17 -4.40 -24.06
C ALA A 138 12.40 -4.57 -24.98
N ILE A 139 12.30 -4.14 -26.23
CA ILE A 139 13.45 -4.02 -27.13
C ILE A 139 13.55 -2.56 -27.62
N SER A 140 14.74 -1.97 -27.44
CA SER A 140 15.08 -0.65 -27.94
C SER A 140 15.02 -0.63 -29.48
N VAL A 141 13.95 -0.07 -30.03
CA VAL A 141 13.89 0.37 -31.42
C VAL A 141 13.11 1.68 -31.42
N SER A 142 13.65 2.71 -32.05
CA SER A 142 13.07 4.06 -32.13
C SER A 142 11.72 4.06 -32.86
N TYR A 143 10.63 3.72 -32.17
CA TYR A 143 9.28 3.92 -32.66
C TYR A 143 8.80 5.30 -32.26
N THR A 144 8.28 6.05 -33.22
CA THR A 144 7.59 7.31 -32.94
C THR A 144 6.33 7.04 -32.12
N GLU A 145 5.96 7.95 -31.21
CA GLU A 145 4.78 7.85 -30.35
C GLU A 145 3.51 7.46 -31.13
N GLY A 146 3.38 7.95 -32.37
CA GLY A 146 2.28 7.59 -33.26
C GLY A 146 2.24 6.11 -33.67
N ALA A 147 3.38 5.43 -33.80
CA ALA A 147 3.40 4.00 -34.15
C ALA A 147 2.93 3.13 -32.97
N VAL A 148 3.29 3.52 -31.75
CA VAL A 148 2.86 2.85 -30.50
C VAL A 148 1.36 3.04 -30.30
N LYS A 149 0.85 4.28 -30.44
CA LYS A 149 -0.59 4.57 -30.37
C LYS A 149 -1.39 3.79 -31.40
N ARG A 150 -0.96 3.76 -32.67
CA ARG A 150 -1.63 2.98 -33.73
C ARG A 150 -1.67 1.49 -33.43
N ARG A 151 -0.63 0.94 -32.80
CA ARG A 151 -0.61 -0.47 -32.40
C ARG A 151 -1.59 -0.75 -31.27
N TYR A 152 -1.60 0.11 -30.24
CA TYR A 152 -2.56 -0.02 -29.14
C TYR A 152 -4.01 0.14 -29.60
N LYS A 153 -4.28 1.13 -30.46
CA LYS A 153 -5.62 1.32 -31.04
C LYS A 153 -6.11 0.08 -31.76
N ARG A 154 -5.26 -0.55 -32.56
CA ARG A 154 -5.60 -1.76 -33.31
C ARG A 154 -5.91 -2.95 -32.39
N VAL A 155 -5.02 -3.22 -31.44
CA VAL A 155 -5.23 -4.33 -30.49
C VAL A 155 -6.47 -4.10 -29.64
N LEU A 156 -6.72 -2.85 -29.25
CA LEU A 156 -7.89 -2.50 -28.47
C LEU A 156 -9.16 -2.62 -29.32
N ALA A 157 -9.17 -2.10 -30.55
CA ALA A 157 -10.28 -2.24 -31.49
C ALA A 157 -10.62 -3.72 -31.75
N GLU A 158 -9.63 -4.56 -32.06
CA GLU A 158 -9.81 -6.01 -32.25
C GLU A 158 -10.40 -6.68 -31.00
N ALA A 159 -9.96 -6.29 -29.80
CA ALA A 159 -10.49 -6.80 -28.55
C ALA A 159 -11.94 -6.33 -28.30
N LEU A 160 -12.25 -5.07 -28.59
CA LEU A 160 -13.59 -4.49 -28.43
C LEU A 160 -14.59 -5.11 -29.42
N GLU A 161 -14.19 -5.29 -30.68
CA GLU A 161 -14.97 -5.96 -31.72
C GLU A 161 -15.22 -7.43 -31.37
N GLY A 162 -14.20 -8.13 -30.87
CA GLY A 162 -14.32 -9.52 -30.41
C GLY A 162 -15.31 -9.72 -29.25
N HIS A 163 -15.64 -8.66 -28.52
CA HIS A 163 -16.65 -8.65 -27.46
C HIS A 163 -17.97 -7.99 -27.92
N GLY A 164 -18.12 -7.69 -29.21
CA GLY A 164 -19.33 -7.13 -29.79
C GLY A 164 -19.65 -5.71 -29.33
N LEU A 165 -18.64 -4.93 -28.92
CA LEU A 165 -18.86 -3.57 -28.44
C LEU A 165 -18.64 -2.54 -29.54
N GLU A 166 -19.58 -1.61 -29.63
CA GLU A 166 -19.46 -0.44 -30.50
C GLU A 166 -18.62 0.66 -29.83
N PHE A 167 -17.63 1.13 -30.56
CA PHE A 167 -16.72 2.21 -30.18
C PHE A 167 -16.49 3.12 -31.38
N ASP A 168 -16.14 4.37 -31.10
CA ASP A 168 -15.65 5.31 -32.10
C ASP A 168 -14.15 5.59 -31.92
N GLU A 169 -13.59 6.38 -32.84
CA GLU A 169 -12.15 6.69 -32.85
C GLU A 169 -11.73 7.51 -31.61
N GLU A 170 -12.66 8.28 -31.02
CA GLU A 170 -12.40 9.09 -29.83
C GLU A 170 -12.36 8.22 -28.57
N ASP A 171 -13.28 7.26 -28.43
CA ASP A 171 -13.27 6.22 -27.40
C ASP A 171 -11.92 5.45 -27.40
N LEU A 172 -11.43 5.07 -28.59
CA LEU A 172 -10.14 4.40 -28.73
C LEU A 172 -8.96 5.28 -28.32
N GLU A 173 -8.94 6.55 -28.72
CA GLU A 173 -7.85 7.48 -28.37
C GLU A 173 -7.76 7.69 -26.85
N VAL A 174 -8.90 7.83 -26.16
CA VAL A 174 -8.93 7.99 -24.69
C VAL A 174 -8.36 6.76 -23.99
N LEU A 175 -8.81 5.57 -24.37
CA LEU A 175 -8.36 4.32 -23.74
C LEU A 175 -6.87 4.05 -24.00
N VAL A 176 -6.39 4.35 -25.21
CA VAL A 176 -4.97 4.21 -25.55
C VAL A 176 -4.10 5.17 -24.74
N ASN A 177 -4.53 6.42 -24.56
CA ASN A 177 -3.80 7.38 -23.74
C ASN A 177 -3.75 6.95 -22.26
N GLN A 178 -4.83 6.39 -21.72
CA GLN A 178 -4.84 5.85 -20.35
C GLN A 178 -3.90 4.65 -20.19
N LEU A 179 -3.86 3.74 -21.16
CA LEU A 179 -2.95 2.60 -21.16
C LEU A 179 -1.48 3.05 -21.22
N ILE A 180 -1.17 4.02 -22.06
CA ILE A 180 0.18 4.60 -22.17
C ILE A 180 0.59 5.28 -20.86
N GLN A 181 -0.30 6.05 -20.24
CA GLN A 181 -0.05 6.68 -18.95
C GLN A 181 0.18 5.65 -17.83
N ALA A 182 -0.62 4.59 -17.80
CA ALA A 182 -0.43 3.50 -16.83
C ALA A 182 0.92 2.80 -17.04
N GLN A 183 1.30 2.50 -18.28
CA GLN A 183 2.59 1.89 -18.58
C GLN A 183 3.77 2.80 -18.26
N ALA A 184 3.69 4.10 -18.57
CA ALA A 184 4.71 5.07 -18.22
C ALA A 184 4.89 5.16 -16.70
N TYR A 185 3.79 5.15 -15.95
CA TYR A 185 3.80 5.09 -14.48
C TYR A 185 4.47 3.81 -13.97
N TYR A 186 4.17 2.64 -14.55
CA TYR A 186 4.81 1.38 -14.17
C TYR A 186 6.29 1.33 -14.54
N ALA A 187 6.69 1.83 -15.73
CA ALA A 187 8.07 1.89 -16.17
C ALA A 187 8.90 2.84 -15.30
N GLN A 188 8.33 4.01 -14.94
CA GLN A 188 8.92 4.94 -13.99
C GLN A 188 9.11 4.27 -12.62
N ARG A 189 8.06 3.63 -12.10
CA ARG A 189 8.10 2.89 -10.82
C ARG A 189 9.11 1.74 -10.83
N MET A 190 9.34 1.10 -11.98
CA MET A 190 10.29 0.00 -12.14
C MET A 190 11.73 0.49 -12.28
N ASN A 191 11.93 1.65 -12.93
CA ASN A 191 13.23 2.34 -12.96
C ASN A 191 13.58 2.88 -11.56
N ASP A 192 12.63 3.47 -10.83
CA ASP A 192 12.82 3.93 -9.45
C ASP A 192 13.15 2.77 -8.48
N PHE A 193 12.74 1.54 -8.83
CA PHE A 193 13.02 0.33 -8.07
C PHE A 193 14.38 -0.30 -8.40
N LEU A 194 14.91 -0.06 -9.60
CA LEU A 194 16.16 -0.66 -10.10
C LEU A 194 17.37 0.31 -10.04
N ASP A 195 17.16 1.62 -9.95
CA ASP A 195 18.22 2.63 -10.04
C ASP A 195 18.73 3.08 -8.66
N VAL A 196 19.59 2.27 -8.07
CA VAL A 196 20.40 2.64 -6.89
C VAL A 196 21.77 3.13 -7.37
N GLY A 197 21.86 4.31 -8.01
CA GLY A 197 23.12 5.08 -7.96
C GLY A 197 23.64 5.86 -9.17
N LYS A 198 22.84 6.61 -9.95
CA LYS A 198 23.36 7.73 -10.77
C LYS A 198 22.47 8.98 -10.78
N PRO A 199 23.05 10.19 -10.99
CA PRO A 199 22.35 11.46 -10.80
C PRO A 199 21.45 11.82 -11.98
N ILE A 200 20.33 12.45 -11.62
CA ILE A 200 19.22 12.85 -12.47
C ILE A 200 19.71 13.79 -13.59
N GLN A 201 19.48 13.40 -14.85
CA GLN A 201 19.31 14.37 -15.94
C GLN A 201 17.83 14.52 -16.27
N SER A 202 17.43 15.79 -16.33
CA SER A 202 16.08 16.32 -16.24
C SER A 202 15.21 16.09 -17.48
N ALA A 203 13.90 15.99 -17.24
CA ALA A 203 12.92 16.81 -17.94
C ALA A 203 11.92 17.43 -16.93
N THR A 204 11.88 18.76 -16.95
CA THR A 204 11.16 19.80 -16.17
C THR A 204 9.66 19.50 -15.98
N PHE A 205 8.97 19.72 -14.85
CA PHE A 205 8.95 20.82 -13.88
C PHE A 205 8.68 20.30 -12.45
N VAL A 206 9.66 20.43 -11.55
CA VAL A 206 9.45 20.63 -10.10
C VAL A 206 10.59 21.53 -9.64
N THR A 207 10.28 22.55 -8.86
CA THR A 207 11.26 23.42 -8.20
C THR A 207 12.38 22.61 -7.54
N PRO A 208 13.66 22.94 -7.76
CA PRO A 208 14.78 22.13 -7.30
C PRO A 208 14.80 22.07 -5.77
N ILE A 209 14.86 20.85 -5.25
CA ILE A 209 15.20 20.58 -3.87
C ILE A 209 16.64 21.06 -3.68
N VAL A 210 16.84 22.16 -2.97
CA VAL A 210 18.18 22.53 -2.49
C VAL A 210 18.48 21.62 -1.30
N VAL A 211 19.02 20.44 -1.58
CA VAL A 211 19.68 19.61 -0.57
C VAL A 211 21.11 20.10 -0.50
N ASP A 212 21.51 20.62 0.66
CA ASP A 212 22.90 20.87 0.97
C ASP A 212 23.65 19.53 1.00
N GLU A 213 24.40 19.25 -0.07
CA GLU A 213 25.17 18.01 -0.26
C GLU A 213 26.21 17.79 0.85
N SER A 214 26.57 18.82 1.62
CA SER A 214 27.54 18.72 2.70
C SER A 214 27.02 17.97 3.94
N GLN A 215 25.71 17.64 4.00
CA GLN A 215 25.07 16.98 5.15
C GLN A 215 24.71 15.50 4.91
N VAL A 216 24.87 14.96 3.70
CA VAL A 216 24.51 13.56 3.40
C VAL A 216 25.67 12.62 3.79
N LYS A 217 25.74 12.26 5.08
CA LYS A 217 26.53 11.09 5.49
C LYS A 217 25.83 9.83 4.99
N PHE A 218 26.36 9.21 3.95
CA PHE A 218 25.97 7.87 3.54
C PHE A 218 26.24 6.89 4.69
N VAL A 219 25.18 6.45 5.37
CA VAL A 219 25.27 5.39 6.37
C VAL A 219 25.45 4.08 5.61
N LYS A 220 26.68 3.57 5.61
CA LYS A 220 27.01 2.20 5.24
C LYS A 220 26.16 1.25 6.11
N ASP A 221 25.53 0.28 5.46
CA ASP A 221 25.04 -0.97 6.07
C ASP A 221 23.78 -0.88 6.98
N ALA A 222 22.71 -0.21 6.51
CA ALA A 222 21.41 -0.33 7.18
C ALA A 222 20.72 -1.67 6.87
N THR A 223 20.39 -2.44 7.90
CA THR A 223 19.62 -3.69 7.75
C THR A 223 18.21 -3.39 7.19
N PRO A 224 17.56 -4.36 6.51
CA PRO A 224 16.21 -4.13 6.00
C PRO A 224 15.22 -3.84 7.14
N ILE A 225 14.20 -3.04 6.85
CA ILE A 225 13.07 -2.82 7.76
C ILE A 225 12.35 -4.16 8.00
N PHE A 226 11.88 -4.38 9.23
CA PHE A 226 11.22 -5.63 9.61
C PHE A 226 10.05 -6.00 8.71
N SER A 227 9.16 -5.07 8.34
CA SER A 227 8.03 -5.35 7.43
C SER A 227 8.48 -5.93 6.08
N ILE A 228 9.48 -5.31 5.45
CA ILE A 228 10.04 -5.74 4.16
C ILE A 228 10.69 -7.12 4.30
N PHE A 229 11.47 -7.32 5.36
CA PHE A 229 12.10 -8.60 5.63
C PHE A 229 11.08 -9.71 5.93
N TYR A 230 10.03 -9.39 6.67
CA TYR A 230 8.96 -10.30 7.04
C TYR A 230 8.20 -10.82 5.81
N GLU A 231 7.87 -9.95 4.85
CA GLU A 231 7.22 -10.37 3.61
C GLU A 231 8.08 -11.38 2.83
N ARG A 232 9.39 -11.12 2.74
CA ARG A 232 10.35 -12.06 2.13
C ARG A 232 10.41 -13.37 2.88
N TRP A 233 10.49 -13.32 4.20
CA TRP A 233 10.51 -14.49 5.08
C TRP A 233 9.25 -15.34 4.91
N LEU A 234 8.07 -14.70 4.90
CA LEU A 234 6.79 -15.37 4.77
C LEU A 234 6.66 -16.04 3.40
N LYS A 235 7.03 -15.34 2.32
CA LYS A 235 7.06 -15.90 0.97
C LYS A 235 7.94 -17.16 0.90
N ARG A 236 9.12 -17.13 1.54
CA ARG A 236 10.03 -18.29 1.62
C ARG A 236 9.42 -19.44 2.43
N LYS A 237 8.68 -19.17 3.51
CA LYS A 237 7.98 -20.19 4.29
C LYS A 237 6.86 -20.84 3.47
N VAL A 238 6.05 -20.05 2.78
CA VAL A 238 4.98 -20.56 1.88
C VAL A 238 5.56 -21.44 0.78
N GLN A 239 6.64 -21.01 0.13
CA GLN A 239 7.35 -21.83 -0.86
C GLN A 239 7.88 -23.17 -0.30
N LYS A 240 8.19 -23.22 1.00
CA LYS A 240 8.61 -24.45 1.70
C LYS A 240 7.44 -25.29 2.24
N GLY A 241 6.21 -25.00 1.82
CA GLY A 241 5.02 -25.77 2.20
C GLY A 241 4.39 -25.37 3.53
N LEU A 242 4.47 -24.08 3.91
CA LEU A 242 3.69 -23.56 5.04
C LEU A 242 2.19 -23.72 4.77
N SER A 243 1.44 -24.31 5.71
CA SER A 243 0.00 -24.48 5.56
C SER A 243 -0.76 -23.15 5.63
N ASP A 244 -1.90 -23.05 4.94
CA ASP A 244 -2.74 -21.85 4.91
C ASP A 244 -3.22 -21.43 6.31
N SER A 245 -3.51 -22.41 7.16
CA SER A 245 -3.90 -22.18 8.56
C SER A 245 -2.78 -21.47 9.33
N LEU A 246 -1.54 -21.96 9.19
CA LEU A 246 -0.39 -21.37 9.87
C LEU A 246 0.02 -20.03 9.27
N ALA A 247 -0.12 -19.86 7.95
CA ALA A 247 0.08 -18.57 7.28
C ALA A 247 -0.89 -17.51 7.80
N SER A 248 -2.17 -17.87 7.94
CA SER A 248 -3.21 -16.99 8.50
C SER A 248 -2.92 -16.60 9.96
N GLU A 249 -2.34 -17.53 10.72
CA GLU A 249 -1.89 -17.26 12.09
C GLU A 249 -0.69 -16.32 12.15
N TYR A 250 0.33 -16.53 11.32
CA TYR A 250 1.46 -15.60 11.21
C TYR A 250 1.02 -14.21 10.78
N GLU A 251 0.03 -14.12 9.91
CA GLU A 251 -0.54 -12.85 9.50
C GLU A 251 -1.25 -12.11 10.66
N ARG A 252 -1.88 -12.86 11.57
CA ARG A 252 -2.43 -12.30 12.81
C ARG A 252 -1.31 -11.76 13.70
N PHE A 253 -0.26 -12.54 13.92
CA PHE A 253 0.89 -12.13 14.73
C PHE A 253 1.60 -10.91 14.15
N TYR A 254 1.80 -10.87 12.84
CA TYR A 254 2.40 -9.72 12.16
C TYR A 254 1.57 -8.45 12.34
N ARG A 255 0.24 -8.55 12.26
CA ARG A 255 -0.63 -7.40 12.50
C ARG A 255 -0.49 -6.87 13.92
N ASP A 256 -0.41 -7.77 14.89
CA ASP A 256 -0.23 -7.42 16.30
C ASP A 256 1.15 -6.79 16.54
N TRP A 257 2.18 -7.33 15.89
CA TRP A 257 3.53 -6.77 15.93
C TRP A 257 3.55 -5.34 15.39
N VAL A 258 3.03 -5.09 14.19
CA VAL A 258 3.05 -3.74 13.58
C VAL A 258 2.17 -2.74 14.34
N ASP A 259 1.11 -3.21 14.99
CA ASP A 259 0.25 -2.38 15.84
C ASP A 259 0.97 -1.95 17.12
N ARG A 260 1.76 -2.85 17.72
CA ARG A 260 2.38 -2.64 19.03
C ARG A 260 3.83 -2.13 18.96
N MET A 261 4.56 -2.54 17.94
CA MET A 261 5.97 -2.29 17.76
C MET A 261 6.17 -1.30 16.61
N GLU A 262 7.10 -0.38 16.80
CA GLU A 262 7.54 0.49 15.71
C GLU A 262 8.28 -0.33 14.65
N ASP A 263 7.86 -0.19 13.39
CA ASP A 263 8.52 -0.85 12.27
C ASP A 263 9.86 -0.15 11.98
N ARG A 264 10.95 -0.83 12.28
CA ARG A 264 12.32 -0.30 12.19
C ARG A 264 13.29 -1.31 11.57
N PRO A 265 14.52 -0.92 11.24
CA PRO A 265 15.57 -1.86 10.80
C PRO A 265 15.75 -3.02 11.80
N LEU A 266 16.06 -4.22 11.30
CA LEU A 266 16.22 -5.44 12.11
C LEU A 266 17.25 -5.28 13.23
N ASP A 267 18.38 -4.62 12.96
CA ASP A 267 19.44 -4.32 13.92
C ASP A 267 19.02 -3.35 15.03
N ARG A 268 17.85 -2.72 14.92
CA ARG A 268 17.32 -1.79 15.92
C ARG A 268 16.38 -2.43 16.93
N TYR A 269 15.92 -3.65 16.67
CA TYR A 269 15.25 -4.42 17.71
C TYR A 269 16.28 -4.97 18.71
N ARG A 270 15.84 -5.16 19.95
CA ARG A 270 16.58 -5.75 21.05
C ARG A 270 15.79 -6.95 21.58
N LYS A 271 16.48 -7.85 22.29
CA LYS A 271 15.83 -8.99 22.95
C LYS A 271 14.73 -8.56 23.93
N GLY A 272 14.88 -7.38 24.54
CA GLY A 272 13.88 -6.75 25.41
C GLY A 272 12.56 -6.49 24.68
N ASP A 273 12.64 -5.97 23.45
CA ASP A 273 11.45 -5.66 22.64
C ASP A 273 10.63 -6.91 22.30
N ILE A 274 11.30 -8.00 21.91
CA ILE A 274 10.60 -9.28 21.68
C ILE A 274 9.95 -9.77 22.98
N ARG A 275 10.71 -9.73 24.09
CA ARG A 275 10.21 -10.21 25.38
C ARG A 275 8.97 -9.44 25.81
N GLU A 276 9.00 -8.11 25.71
CA GLU A 276 7.87 -7.23 26.02
C GLU A 276 6.66 -7.56 25.13
N PHE A 277 6.86 -7.70 23.81
CA PHE A 277 5.79 -8.06 22.90
C PHE A 277 5.17 -9.44 23.19
N ILE A 278 5.98 -10.44 23.55
CA ILE A 278 5.49 -11.78 23.93
C ILE A 278 4.67 -11.69 25.23
N LEU A 279 5.12 -10.91 26.21
CA LEU A 279 4.39 -10.68 27.45
C LEU A 279 3.05 -9.99 27.18
N ASP A 280 3.04 -8.95 26.34
CA ASP A 280 1.82 -8.27 25.91
C ASP A 280 0.84 -9.24 25.23
N CYS A 281 1.33 -10.08 24.32
CA CYS A 281 0.53 -11.13 23.70
C CYS A 281 -0.05 -12.12 24.73
N SER A 282 0.68 -12.43 25.80
CA SER A 282 0.21 -13.33 26.86
C SER A 282 -0.88 -12.74 27.75
N LEU A 283 -0.91 -11.41 27.88
CA LEU A 283 -1.91 -10.66 28.62
C LEU A 283 -3.16 -10.35 27.79
N ALA A 284 -3.03 -10.45 26.45
CA ALA A 284 -4.13 -10.20 25.52
C ALA A 284 -5.31 -11.17 25.74
N PRO A 285 -6.54 -10.73 25.42
CA PRO A 285 -7.72 -11.56 25.53
C PRO A 285 -7.90 -12.48 24.31
N LYS A 286 -8.68 -13.54 24.50
CA LYS A 286 -9.19 -14.43 23.45
C LYS A 286 -10.03 -13.62 22.45
N ARG A 287 -9.51 -13.45 21.23
CA ARG A 287 -10.10 -12.58 20.20
C ARG A 287 -11.40 -13.10 19.57
N ASN A 288 -11.79 -14.33 19.85
CA ASN A 288 -13.09 -14.87 19.46
C ASN A 288 -14.23 -14.39 20.37
N LEU A 289 -13.93 -13.87 21.56
CA LEU A 289 -14.96 -13.32 22.46
C LEU A 289 -15.48 -11.98 21.94
N LYS A 290 -16.80 -11.80 21.98
CA LYS A 290 -17.50 -10.61 21.44
C LYS A 290 -16.92 -9.27 21.90
N PRO A 291 -16.54 -9.05 23.18
CA PRO A 291 -16.04 -7.75 23.64
C PRO A 291 -14.73 -7.30 22.97
N TYR A 292 -13.90 -8.27 22.56
CA TYR A 292 -12.53 -8.03 22.09
C TYR A 292 -12.37 -8.19 20.57
N LYS A 293 -13.38 -8.78 19.91
CA LYS A 293 -13.33 -9.12 18.49
C LYS A 293 -13.06 -7.89 17.64
N GLY A 294 -12.00 -7.96 16.83
CA GLY A 294 -11.63 -6.93 15.85
C GLY A 294 -10.88 -5.73 16.41
N ARG A 295 -10.65 -5.63 17.72
CA ARG A 295 -9.83 -4.56 18.33
C ARG A 295 -8.33 -4.79 18.10
N PRO A 296 -7.53 -3.72 17.92
CA PRO A 296 -6.07 -3.82 17.81
C PRO A 296 -5.45 -4.24 19.15
N LEU A 297 -4.22 -4.75 19.14
CA LEU A 297 -3.57 -5.23 20.37
C LEU A 297 -3.35 -4.09 21.37
N SER A 298 -2.91 -2.93 20.88
CA SER A 298 -2.72 -1.71 21.65
C SER A 298 -3.95 -1.32 22.48
N GLU A 299 -5.14 -1.23 21.87
CA GLU A 299 -6.39 -0.96 22.59
C GLU A 299 -6.77 -2.06 23.59
N LEU A 300 -6.43 -3.32 23.31
CA LEU A 300 -6.76 -4.42 24.20
C LEU A 300 -5.92 -4.41 25.48
N LEU A 301 -4.67 -3.97 25.40
CA LEU A 301 -3.77 -3.86 26.55
C LEU A 301 -4.15 -2.74 27.52
N GLU A 302 -4.94 -1.76 27.08
CA GLU A 302 -5.49 -0.70 27.92
C GLU A 302 -6.69 -1.17 28.77
N LEU A 303 -7.24 -2.36 28.50
CA LEU A 303 -8.40 -2.90 29.21
C LEU A 303 -7.99 -3.76 30.40
N GLU A 304 -8.77 -3.70 31.47
CA GLU A 304 -8.72 -4.72 32.52
C GLU A 304 -9.34 -6.03 32.00
N ILE A 305 -8.48 -6.99 31.66
CA ILE A 305 -8.89 -8.28 31.11
C ILE A 305 -8.91 -9.34 32.22
N PRO A 306 -10.09 -9.92 32.52
CA PRO A 306 -10.22 -11.05 33.45
C PRO A 306 -9.34 -12.23 33.04
N ALA A 307 -8.77 -12.96 33.99
CA ALA A 307 -7.80 -14.02 33.72
C ALA A 307 -8.38 -15.13 32.81
N GLU A 308 -9.65 -15.45 32.95
CA GLU A 308 -10.41 -16.43 32.17
C GLU A 308 -10.59 -16.03 30.69
N HIS A 309 -10.52 -14.72 30.41
CA HIS A 309 -10.61 -14.18 29.07
C HIS A 309 -9.26 -14.10 28.37
N ARG A 310 -8.14 -14.25 29.07
CA ARG A 310 -6.79 -14.19 28.47
C ARG A 310 -6.52 -15.37 27.55
N VAL A 311 -5.64 -15.16 26.58
CA VAL A 311 -5.18 -16.25 25.71
C VAL A 311 -4.45 -17.32 26.54
N ALA A 312 -4.42 -18.55 26.02
CA ALA A 312 -3.64 -19.61 26.65
C ALA A 312 -2.14 -19.33 26.52
N LYS A 313 -1.33 -19.81 27.48
CA LYS A 313 0.15 -19.71 27.43
C LYS A 313 0.73 -20.21 26.10
N LYS A 314 0.09 -21.24 25.52
CA LYS A 314 0.44 -21.80 24.20
C LYS A 314 0.48 -20.75 23.09
N THR A 315 -0.43 -19.77 23.11
CA THR A 315 -0.48 -18.72 22.08
C THR A 315 0.74 -17.79 22.16
N ALA A 316 1.17 -17.43 23.37
CA ALA A 316 2.39 -16.65 23.55
C ALA A 316 3.64 -17.44 23.11
N ASP A 317 3.66 -18.74 23.33
CA ASP A 317 4.71 -19.63 22.81
C ASP A 317 4.72 -19.71 21.28
N GLU A 318 3.55 -19.70 20.63
CA GLU A 318 3.45 -19.66 19.16
C GLU A 318 3.97 -18.33 18.60
N VAL A 319 3.65 -17.20 19.23
CA VAL A 319 4.22 -15.88 18.90
C VAL A 319 5.74 -15.88 19.05
N ARG A 320 6.26 -16.44 20.15
CA ARG A 320 7.70 -16.57 20.39
C ARG A 320 8.38 -17.38 19.29
N LYS A 321 7.83 -18.54 18.92
CA LYS A 321 8.36 -19.39 17.84
C LYS A 321 8.32 -18.69 16.49
N TRP A 322 7.26 -17.93 16.23
CA TRP A 322 7.13 -17.12 15.02
C TRP A 322 8.25 -16.07 14.94
N LEU A 323 8.43 -15.24 15.98
CA LEU A 323 9.50 -14.24 16.02
C LEU A 323 10.89 -14.87 15.96
N GLN A 324 11.12 -15.96 16.69
CA GLN A 324 12.36 -16.72 16.60
C GLN A 324 12.61 -17.15 15.15
N GLY A 325 11.59 -17.68 14.46
CA GLY A 325 11.71 -18.06 13.06
C GLY A 325 12.08 -16.90 12.14
N VAL A 326 11.54 -15.70 12.37
CA VAL A 326 11.87 -14.49 11.61
C VAL A 326 13.31 -14.06 11.88
N PHE A 327 13.68 -13.83 13.14
CA PHE A 327 15.01 -13.33 13.50
C PHE A 327 16.13 -14.35 13.29
N SER A 328 15.87 -15.66 13.41
CA SER A 328 16.86 -16.68 13.06
C SER A 328 17.22 -16.65 11.58
N LEU A 329 16.27 -16.31 10.69
CA LEU A 329 16.61 -16.13 9.28
C LEU A 329 17.51 -14.90 9.09
N ALA A 330 17.23 -13.81 9.81
CA ALA A 330 18.04 -12.60 9.74
C ALA A 330 19.48 -12.84 10.20
N VAL A 331 19.68 -13.62 11.28
CA VAL A 331 21.00 -14.06 11.72
C VAL A 331 21.68 -14.95 10.69
N THR A 332 20.94 -15.91 10.10
CA THR A 332 21.48 -16.83 9.08
C THR A 332 21.92 -16.08 7.81
N GLU A 333 21.24 -14.99 7.47
CA GLU A 333 21.57 -14.12 6.34
C GLU A 333 22.57 -13.01 6.73
N GLU A 334 23.19 -13.11 7.91
CA GLU A 334 24.22 -12.18 8.43
C GLU A 334 23.75 -10.72 8.47
N LEU A 335 22.44 -10.50 8.54
CA LEU A 335 21.85 -9.16 8.65
C LEU A 335 21.97 -8.62 10.06
N ILE A 336 22.04 -9.50 11.06
CA ILE A 336 22.20 -9.15 12.47
C ILE A 336 23.11 -10.18 13.15
N GLU A 337 23.94 -9.74 14.09
CA GLU A 337 24.97 -10.61 14.67
C GLU A 337 24.43 -11.60 15.70
N ASN A 338 23.43 -11.23 16.51
CA ASN A 338 22.89 -12.09 17.58
C ASN A 338 21.48 -11.67 18.02
N PHE A 339 20.55 -12.62 18.13
CA PHE A 339 19.19 -12.39 18.66
C PHE A 339 18.71 -13.49 19.61
#